data_AF-A0A5J5FYJ1-F1
#
_entry.id   AF-A0A5J5FYJ1-F1
#
_cell.length_a   1.000
_cell.length_b   1.000
_cell.length_c   1.000
_cell.angle_alpha   90.00
_cell.angle_beta   90.00
_cell.angle_gamma   90.00
#
_symmetry.space_group_name_H-M   'P 1'
#
loop_
_entity.id
_entity.type
_entity.pdbx_description
1 polymer ?
#
loop_
_entity_poly.entity_id
_entity_poly.type
_entity_poly.pdbx_seq_one_letter_code
_entity_poly.pdbx_strand_id
1 'polypeptide(L)'
;MKDRTHSKDGMSQEQARRRFAEILLAMAAVFSALLSILFGFLYFELYWRWRDLFYENGRYFDEQNAVVYQDDSAILIVPTLCCVLLTLVLTIALRVRRRRYLRRG
;
A
#
# COMPACT_ATOMS: atom_id res chain seq x y z
N MET A 1 29.24 -14.48 40.16
CA MET A 1 28.18 -15.20 39.43
C MET A 1 26.93 -14.32 39.29
N LYS A 2 27.06 -13.12 38.68
CA LYS A 2 25.98 -12.12 38.59
C LYS A 2 25.92 -11.39 37.23
N ASP A 3 26.52 -11.95 36.17
CA ASP A 3 26.61 -11.28 34.85
C ASP A 3 25.84 -11.96 33.71
N ARG A 4 25.28 -13.16 33.93
CA ARG A 4 24.62 -13.91 32.84
C ARG A 4 23.15 -13.56 32.62
N THR A 5 22.51 -12.84 33.53
CA THR A 5 21.08 -12.50 33.43
C THR A 5 20.85 -11.25 32.59
N HIS A 6 21.68 -10.21 32.71
CA HIS A 6 21.53 -8.96 31.94
C HIS A 6 21.76 -9.15 30.43
N SER A 7 22.64 -10.07 30.02
CA SER A 7 22.93 -10.34 28.61
C SER A 7 21.79 -11.07 27.88
N LYS A 8 21.02 -11.92 28.59
CA LYS A 8 19.91 -12.69 28.00
C LYS A 8 18.68 -11.83 27.74
N ASP A 9 18.35 -10.92 28.66
CA ASP A 9 17.20 -10.03 28.51
C ASP A 9 17.39 -8.99 27.40
N GLY A 10 18.60 -8.44 27.25
CA GLY A 10 18.93 -7.51 26.16
C GLY A 10 18.77 -8.14 24.76
N MET A 11 19.19 -9.39 24.61
CA MET A 11 19.11 -10.14 23.34
C MET A 11 17.66 -10.51 22.96
N SER A 12 16.83 -10.83 23.95
CA SER A 12 15.39 -11.12 23.78
C SER A 12 14.58 -9.87 23.38
N GLN A 13 14.87 -8.73 24.02
CA GLN A 13 14.25 -7.44 23.72
C GLN A 13 14.55 -6.95 22.29
N GLU A 14 15.80 -7.15 21.83
CA GLU A 14 16.20 -6.77 20.47
C GLU A 14 15.51 -7.63 19.40
N GLN A 15 15.36 -8.94 19.66
CA GLN A 15 14.59 -9.83 18.79
C GLN A 15 13.10 -9.46 18.73
N ALA A 16 12.49 -9.14 19.88
CA ALA A 16 11.08 -8.72 19.95
C ALA A 16 10.83 -7.43 19.15
N ARG A 17 11.67 -6.40 19.33
CA ARG A 17 11.59 -5.14 18.57
C ARG A 17 11.73 -5.34 17.06
N ARG A 18 12.61 -6.24 16.64
CA ARG A 18 12.81 -6.57 15.21
C ARG A 18 11.58 -7.24 14.61
N ARG A 19 11.03 -8.27 15.28
CA ARG A 19 9.80 -8.94 14.85
C ARG A 19 8.62 -7.98 14.79
N PHE A 20 8.49 -7.11 15.79
CA PHE A 20 7.45 -6.08 15.81
C PHE A 20 7.58 -5.14 14.62
N ALA A 21 8.79 -4.67 14.30
CA ALA A 21 9.01 -3.82 13.13
C ALA A 21 8.72 -4.53 11.80
N GLU A 22 9.00 -5.83 11.68
CA GLU A 22 8.64 -6.61 10.49
C GLU A 22 7.13 -6.78 10.35
N ILE A 23 6.42 -7.06 11.45
CA ILE A 23 4.95 -7.15 11.46
C ILE A 23 4.34 -5.81 11.06
N LEU A 24 4.82 -4.70 11.64
CA LEU A 24 4.35 -3.36 11.29
C LEU A 24 4.58 -3.04 9.81
N LEU A 25 5.76 -3.33 9.27
CA LEU A 25 6.05 -3.14 7.85
C LEU A 25 5.16 -4.01 6.97
N ALA A 26 4.87 -5.25 7.37
CA ALA A 26 3.98 -6.15 6.65
C ALA A 26 2.54 -5.64 6.66
N MET A 27 2.04 -5.20 7.81
CA MET A 27 0.72 -4.60 7.93
C MET A 27 0.60 -3.33 7.08
N ALA A 28 1.60 -2.45 7.12
CA ALA A 28 1.64 -1.24 6.29
C ALA A 28 1.64 -1.58 4.79
N ALA A 29 2.39 -2.61 4.38
CA ALA A 29 2.42 -3.05 2.98
C ALA A 29 1.05 -3.58 2.53
N VAL A 30 0.40 -4.41 3.36
CA VAL A 30 -0.94 -4.94 3.07
C VAL A 30 -1.97 -3.81 3.00
N PHE A 31 -1.94 -2.90 3.96
CA PHE A 31 -2.85 -1.75 3.99
C PHE A 31 -2.68 -0.85 2.75
N SER A 32 -1.43 -0.54 2.38
CA SER A 32 -1.11 0.21 1.17
C SER A 32 -1.58 -0.51 -0.10
N ALA A 33 -1.45 -1.85 -0.15
CA ALA A 33 -1.93 -2.64 -1.27
C ALA A 33 -3.47 -2.58 -1.40
N LEU A 34 -4.18 -2.69 -0.27
CA LEU A 34 -5.64 -2.57 -0.25
C LEU A 34 -6.12 -1.18 -0.71
N LEU A 35 -5.46 -0.11 -0.25
CA LEU A 35 -5.75 1.25 -0.72
C LEU A 35 -5.48 1.40 -2.21
N SER A 36 -4.38 0.83 -2.72
CA SER A 36 -4.09 0.84 -4.15
C SER A 36 -5.19 0.15 -4.97
N ILE A 37 -5.70 -0.99 -4.49
CA ILE A 37 -6.79 -1.71 -5.16
C ILE A 37 -8.08 -0.86 -5.12
N LEU A 38 -8.39 -0.26 -3.97
CA LEU A 38 -9.57 0.58 -3.82
C LEU A 38 -9.53 1.80 -4.74
N PHE A 39 -8.44 2.56 -4.75
CA PHE A 39 -8.32 3.72 -5.63
C PHE A 39 -8.27 3.32 -7.11
N GLY A 40 -7.61 2.21 -7.44
CA GLY A 40 -7.60 1.69 -8.81
C GLY A 40 -8.98 1.26 -9.28
N PHE A 41 -9.78 0.63 -8.40
CA PHE A 41 -11.16 0.29 -8.67
C PHE A 41 -12.03 1.54 -8.87
N LEU A 42 -11.89 2.55 -8.01
CA LEU A 42 -12.63 3.80 -8.15
C LEU A 42 -12.23 4.56 -9.44
N TYR A 43 -10.94 4.60 -9.77
CA TYR A 43 -10.46 5.15 -11.03
C TYR A 43 -11.07 4.42 -12.23
N PHE A 44 -11.14 3.08 -12.17
CA PHE A 44 -11.74 2.31 -13.25
C PHE A 44 -13.24 2.60 -13.41
N GLU A 45 -13.98 2.55 -12.30
CA GLU A 45 -15.43 2.65 -12.27
C GLU A 45 -15.95 4.06 -12.58
N LEU A 46 -15.26 5.09 -12.08
CA LEU A 46 -15.68 6.49 -12.20
C LEU A 46 -15.11 7.19 -13.45
N TYR A 47 -13.97 6.73 -13.96
CA TYR A 47 -13.28 7.38 -15.06
C TYR A 47 -12.99 6.45 -16.23
N TRP A 48 -12.14 5.43 -16.05
CA TRP A 48 -11.56 4.69 -17.19
C TRP A 48 -12.62 4.02 -18.07
N ARG A 49 -13.68 3.46 -17.47
CA ARG A 49 -14.78 2.83 -18.21
C ARG A 49 -15.51 3.81 -19.13
N TRP A 50 -15.58 5.09 -18.76
CA TRP A 50 -16.36 6.12 -19.45
C TRP A 50 -15.49 7.15 -20.18
N ARG A 51 -14.16 6.95 -20.20
CA ARG A 51 -13.17 7.92 -20.69
C ARG A 51 -13.42 8.40 -22.12
N ASP A 52 -14.03 7.56 -22.96
CA ASP A 52 -14.28 7.85 -24.37
C ASP A 52 -15.70 8.43 -24.61
N LEU A 53 -16.49 8.63 -23.54
CA LEU A 53 -17.90 9.05 -23.59
C LEU A 53 -18.13 10.45 -23.00
N PHE A 54 -17.09 11.11 -22.49
CA PHE A 54 -17.19 12.47 -21.95
C PHE A 54 -17.48 13.48 -23.07
N TYR A 55 -18.47 14.34 -22.85
CA TYR A 55 -18.74 15.48 -23.73
C TYR A 55 -17.67 16.57 -23.56
N GLU A 56 -17.68 17.60 -24.42
CA GLU A 56 -16.73 18.73 -24.37
C GLU A 56 -16.69 19.46 -23.01
N ASN A 57 -17.74 19.34 -22.21
CA ASN A 57 -17.81 19.92 -20.86
C ASN A 57 -17.24 19.01 -19.75
N GLY A 58 -16.60 17.89 -20.10
CA GLY A 58 -15.97 16.95 -19.18
C GLY A 58 -16.94 16.09 -18.36
N ARG A 59 -18.21 16.00 -18.76
CA ARG A 59 -19.24 15.22 -18.04
C ARG A 59 -19.88 14.19 -18.96
N TYR A 60 -20.28 13.07 -18.37
CA TYR A 60 -21.08 12.03 -19.03
C TYR A 60 -22.25 11.68 -18.11
N PHE A 61 -23.46 11.66 -18.65
CA PHE A 61 -24.65 11.22 -17.90
C PHE A 61 -25.06 9.84 -18.39
N ASP A 62 -25.03 8.88 -17.47
CA ASP A 62 -25.53 7.53 -17.70
C ASP A 62 -27.03 7.49 -17.40
N GLU A 63 -27.84 7.46 -18.47
CA GLU A 63 -29.30 7.41 -18.37
C GLU A 63 -29.81 6.11 -17.72
N GLN A 64 -29.07 5.00 -17.82
CA GLN A 64 -29.51 3.71 -17.28
C GLN A 64 -29.43 3.68 -15.76
N ASN A 65 -28.36 4.25 -15.21
CA ASN A 65 -28.11 4.27 -13.77
C ASN A 65 -28.45 5.63 -13.13
N ALA A 66 -28.83 6.63 -13.92
CA ALA A 66 -29.05 8.01 -13.51
C ALA A 66 -27.86 8.63 -12.76
N VAL A 67 -26.63 8.34 -13.21
CA VAL A 67 -25.37 8.80 -12.59
C VAL A 67 -24.62 9.75 -13.54
N VAL A 68 -24.05 10.81 -12.98
CA VAL A 68 -23.14 11.72 -13.70
C VAL A 68 -21.69 11.33 -13.38
N TYR A 69 -20.92 11.02 -14.41
CA TYR A 69 -19.48 10.82 -14.35
C TYR A 69 -18.75 12.09 -14.80
N GLN A 70 -17.57 12.32 -14.23
CA GLN A 70 -16.75 13.50 -14.50
C GLN A 70 -15.32 13.10 -14.88
N ASP A 71 -14.78 13.78 -15.89
CA ASP A 71 -13.39 13.63 -16.35
C ASP A 71 -12.38 13.93 -15.22
N ASP A 72 -12.70 14.87 -14.32
CA ASP A 72 -11.90 15.17 -13.12
C ASP A 72 -11.63 13.94 -12.24
N SER A 73 -12.47 12.90 -12.31
CA SER A 73 -12.25 11.62 -11.62
C SER A 73 -10.97 10.90 -12.09
N ALA A 74 -10.39 11.30 -13.22
CA ALA A 74 -9.07 10.86 -13.67
C ALA A 74 -7.98 11.08 -12.62
N ILE A 75 -8.14 12.08 -11.74
CA ILE A 75 -7.19 12.41 -10.68
C ILE A 75 -6.94 11.24 -9.72
N LEU A 76 -7.88 10.28 -9.62
CA LEU A 76 -7.74 9.07 -8.80
C LEU A 76 -6.59 8.15 -9.23
N ILE A 77 -6.03 8.34 -10.43
CA ILE A 77 -4.81 7.62 -10.84
C ILE A 77 -3.62 8.00 -9.96
N VAL A 78 -3.56 9.23 -9.46
CA VAL A 78 -2.45 9.73 -8.65
C VAL A 78 -2.36 8.98 -7.30
N PRO A 79 -3.39 8.95 -6.43
CA PRO A 79 -3.33 8.18 -5.19
C PRO A 79 -3.17 6.68 -5.46
N THR A 80 -3.73 6.15 -6.56
CA THR A 80 -3.52 4.76 -6.97
C THR A 80 -2.03 4.46 -7.16
N LEU A 81 -1.35 5.22 -8.02
CA LEU A 81 0.08 5.01 -8.32
C LEU A 81 0.96 5.26 -7.09
N CYS A 82 0.65 6.26 -6.27
CA CYS A 82 1.34 6.50 -5.00
C CYS A 82 1.24 5.28 -4.07
N CYS A 83 0.06 4.68 -3.94
CA CYS A 83 -0.14 3.47 -3.12
C CYS A 83 0.56 2.25 -3.72
N VAL A 84 0.59 2.08 -5.05
CA VAL A 84 1.38 1.03 -5.71
C VAL A 84 2.86 1.16 -5.35
N LEU A 85 3.42 2.36 -5.55
CA LEU A 85 4.83 2.64 -5.26
C LEU A 85 5.17 2.40 -3.79
N LEU A 86 4.32 2.87 -2.87
CA LEU A 86 4.51 2.65 -1.44
C LEU A 86 4.49 1.15 -1.09
N THR A 87 3.56 0.39 -1.67
CA THR A 87 3.47 -1.08 -1.49
C THR A 87 4.75 -1.77 -1.95
N LEU A 88 5.30 -1.37 -3.10
CA LEU A 88 6.54 -1.91 -3.63
C LEU A 88 7.72 -1.60 -2.70
N VAL A 89 7.85 -0.35 -2.26
CA VAL A 89 8.92 0.08 -1.34
C VAL A 89 8.87 -0.71 -0.04
N LEU A 90 7.69 -0.84 0.58
CA LEU A 90 7.53 -1.58 1.82
C LEU A 90 7.83 -3.08 1.66
N THR A 91 7.39 -3.67 0.54
CA THR A 91 7.66 -5.08 0.21
C THR A 91 9.14 -5.34 -0.04
N ILE A 92 9.82 -4.44 -0.75
CA ILE A 92 11.27 -4.49 -0.96
C ILE A 92 12.01 -4.34 0.37
N ALA A 93 11.60 -3.39 1.21
CA ALA A 93 12.20 -3.18 2.53
C ALA A 93 12.08 -4.44 3.41
N LEU A 94 10.91 -5.11 3.40
CA LEU A 94 10.70 -6.40 4.07
C LEU A 94 11.61 -7.50 3.52
N ARG A 95 11.70 -7.64 2.19
CA ARG A 95 12.57 -8.64 1.56
C ARG A 95 14.04 -8.41 1.88
N VAL A 96 14.51 -7.16 1.82
CA VAL A 96 15.90 -6.81 2.13
C VAL A 96 16.21 -7.10 3.60
N ARG A 97 15.31 -6.74 4.53
CA ARG A 97 15.47 -7.07 5.96
C ARG A 97 15.54 -8.58 6.20
N ARG A 98 14.63 -9.36 5.61
CA ARG A 98 14.64 -10.83 5.72
C ARG A 98 15.92 -11.46 5.13
N ARG A 99 16.40 -10.95 3.98
CA ARG A 99 17.64 -11.45 3.36
C ARG A 99 18.90 -11.13 4.17
N ARG A 100 18.96 -9.96 4.79
CA ARG A 100 20.07 -9.59 5.69
C ARG A 100 20.13 -10.49 6.92
N TYR A 101 18.99 -11.02 7.36
CA TYR A 101 18.95 -11.98 8.46
C TYR A 101 19.54 -13.34 8.07
N LEU A 102 19.09 -13.90 6.93
CA LEU A 102 19.59 -15.20 6.44
C LEU A 102 21.10 -15.21 6.11
N ARG A 103 21.72 -14.04 5.86
CA ARG A 103 23.17 -13.94 5.63
C ARG A 103 24.01 -13.74 6.90
N ARG A 104 23.38 -13.49 8.06
CA ARG A 104 24.07 -13.22 9.35
C ARG A 104 23.92 -14.34 10.38
N GLY A 105 23.00 -15.28 10.17
CA GLY A 105 22.93 -16.54 10.92
C GLY A 105 23.72 -17.61 10.21
#